data_AF-A0A6N9PUI5-F1
#
_entry.id   AF-A0A6N9PUI5-F1
#
_cell.length_a   1.000
_cell.length_b   1.000
_cell.length_c   1.000
_cell.angle_alpha   90.00
_cell.angle_beta   90.00
_cell.angle_gamma   90.00
#
_symmetry.space_group_name_H-M   'P 1'
#
loop_
_entity.id
_entity.type
_entity.pdbx_description
1 polymer ?
#
loop_
_entity_poly.entity_id
_entity_poly.type
_entity_poly.pdbx_seq_one_letter_code
_entity_poly.pdbx_strand_id
1 'polypeptide(L)'
;MNPVLSVKELADLKGCSPQWIRKLAGEQKLQGQKRLNADGSPEWVFPLKSLEPHLQLRYYKNKAAEMPGLAEFTEALQKQGKPFDHYSEDERREIIFWQQILEEWQYFRSRPGADLETLDDRFVEYCKVQHPDISISAKTLYRKWKFLKDNNLDGLIDKRGKGRKGKSKITEEMWQTFLSYYLDEAQHPIQKCYEYTRLYFQETAPELVADIPTYSTFWRRVQNDIPEPMEVLGRQGQKAFRDRCAPYIHRIYEEMASNEWWVADNHTFDVITQGENGQLHRLYLTAFFDARSGIYTGCHVTTAPSSQSTLIALRKGILKYGIPENIYVDNGREFLT
;
A
#
# COMPACT_ATOMS: atom_id res chain seq x y z
N MET A 1 -21.37 31.41 7.10
CA MET A 1 -22.10 30.30 7.77
C MET A 1 -21.62 28.99 7.14
N ASN A 2 -21.22 27.98 7.91
CA ASN A 2 -20.89 26.67 7.33
C ASN A 2 -22.21 25.93 7.04
N PRO A 3 -22.57 25.66 5.77
CA PRO A 3 -23.79 24.94 5.47
C PRO A 3 -23.72 23.51 6.03
N VAL A 4 -24.85 23.02 6.53
CA VAL A 4 -25.05 21.67 7.05
C VAL A 4 -26.08 20.98 6.16
N LEU A 5 -25.77 19.76 5.72
CA LEU A 5 -26.61 18.98 4.83
C LEU A 5 -27.37 17.92 5.64
N SER A 6 -28.64 17.73 5.30
CA SER A 6 -29.44 16.60 5.76
C SER A 6 -29.00 15.29 5.09
N VAL A 7 -29.46 14.15 5.64
CA VAL A 7 -29.24 12.82 5.04
C VAL A 7 -29.69 12.79 3.57
N LYS A 8 -30.83 13.41 3.26
CA LYS A 8 -31.40 13.41 1.90
C LYS A 8 -30.53 14.22 0.94
N GLU A 9 -30.17 15.45 1.32
CA GLU A 9 -29.33 16.31 0.50
C GLU A 9 -27.95 15.70 0.25
N LEU A 10 -27.36 15.05 1.25
CA LEU A 10 -26.08 14.35 1.09
C LEU A 10 -26.20 13.10 0.20
N ALA A 11 -27.32 12.38 0.29
CA ALA A 11 -27.60 11.21 -0.53
C ALA A 11 -27.74 11.61 -2.01
N ASP A 12 -28.47 12.68 -2.30
CA ASP A 12 -28.61 13.25 -3.65
C ASP A 12 -27.27 13.74 -4.20
N LEU A 13 -26.45 14.37 -3.33
CA LEU A 13 -25.11 14.84 -3.69
C LEU A 13 -24.14 13.69 -4.03
N LYS A 14 -24.22 12.57 -3.28
CA LYS A 14 -23.42 11.36 -3.52
C LYS A 14 -24.01 10.45 -4.61
N GLY A 15 -25.27 10.62 -4.99
CA GLY A 15 -25.98 9.72 -5.90
C GLY A 15 -26.24 8.34 -5.29
N CYS A 16 -26.51 8.27 -3.99
CA CYS A 16 -26.76 7.01 -3.28
C CYS A 16 -28.04 7.08 -2.44
N SER A 17 -28.43 5.98 -1.78
CA SER A 17 -29.66 5.96 -0.99
C SER A 17 -29.49 6.66 0.38
N PRO A 18 -30.53 7.35 0.90
CA PRO A 18 -30.51 7.92 2.25
C PRO A 18 -30.23 6.90 3.36
N GLN A 19 -30.64 5.64 3.16
CA GLN A 19 -30.37 4.54 4.08
C GLN A 19 -28.87 4.22 4.16
N TRP A 20 -28.18 4.27 3.03
CA TRP A 20 -26.73 4.06 2.96
C TRP A 20 -25.95 5.14 3.73
N ILE A 21 -26.36 6.41 3.61
CA ILE A 21 -25.76 7.51 4.36
C ILE A 21 -25.95 7.34 5.88
N ARG A 22 -27.15 6.93 6.33
CA ARG A 22 -27.41 6.65 7.75
C ARG A 22 -26.55 5.48 8.26
N LYS A 23 -26.38 4.44 7.44
CA LYS A 23 -25.49 3.31 7.75
C LYS A 23 -24.04 3.78 7.92
N LEU A 24 -23.52 4.57 6.97
CA LEU A 24 -22.15 5.09 7.04
C LEU A 24 -21.91 6.02 8.23
N ALA A 25 -22.90 6.82 8.62
CA ALA A 25 -22.83 7.64 9.82
C ALA A 25 -22.83 6.80 11.11
N GLY A 26 -23.64 5.72 11.15
CA GLY A 26 -23.67 4.77 12.27
C GLY A 26 -22.36 3.99 12.42
N GLU A 27 -21.71 3.63 11.32
CA GLU A 27 -20.40 2.97 11.29
C GLU A 27 -19.21 3.93 11.51
N GLN A 28 -19.46 5.21 11.81
CA GLN A 28 -18.45 6.27 11.97
C GLN A 28 -17.54 6.51 10.75
N LYS A 29 -17.90 5.97 9.58
CA LYS A 29 -17.18 6.20 8.31
C LYS A 29 -17.49 7.57 7.69
N LEU A 30 -18.48 8.27 8.23
CA LEU A 30 -18.92 9.59 7.78
C LEU A 30 -19.15 10.49 9.01
N GLN A 31 -18.46 11.62 9.08
CA GLN A 31 -18.53 12.54 10.21
C GLN A 31 -19.84 13.34 10.19
N GLY A 32 -20.87 12.79 10.83
CA GLY A 32 -22.17 13.43 11.05
C GLY A 32 -22.38 13.85 12.50
N GLN A 33 -23.31 14.78 12.71
CA GLN A 33 -23.81 15.20 14.02
C GLN A 33 -25.30 14.86 14.13
N LYS A 34 -25.78 14.51 15.32
CA LYS A 34 -27.22 14.33 15.55
C LYS A 34 -27.85 15.65 15.95
N ARG A 35 -28.94 16.02 15.30
CA ARG A 35 -29.76 17.20 15.62
C ARG A 35 -31.21 16.76 15.76
N LEU A 36 -31.97 17.41 16.66
CA LEU A 36 -33.41 17.20 16.74
C LEU A 36 -34.11 17.92 15.58
N ASN A 37 -35.02 17.22 14.92
CA ASN A 37 -35.90 17.77 13.90
C ASN A 37 -37.04 18.58 14.50
N ALA A 38 -37.80 19.26 13.65
CA ALA A 38 -38.99 20.02 14.05
C ALA A 38 -40.01 19.18 14.84
N ASP A 39 -40.08 17.87 14.54
CA ASP A 39 -40.96 16.91 15.22
C ASP A 39 -40.33 16.27 16.49
N GLY A 40 -39.18 16.77 16.95
CA GLY A 40 -38.50 16.28 18.15
C GLY A 40 -37.77 14.94 18.00
N SER A 41 -37.68 14.38 16.78
CA SER A 41 -36.94 13.15 16.50
C SER A 41 -35.48 13.43 16.10
N PRO A 42 -34.50 12.57 16.48
CA PRO A 42 -33.10 12.78 16.14
C PRO A 42 -32.80 12.43 14.67
N GLU A 43 -32.21 13.37 13.93
CA GLU A 43 -31.71 13.19 12.56
C GLU A 43 -30.20 13.47 12.45
N TRP A 44 -29.56 12.82 11.49
CA TRP A 44 -28.17 13.08 11.14
C TRP A 44 -28.04 14.29 10.21
N VAL A 45 -27.15 15.21 10.58
CA VAL A 45 -26.73 16.34 9.75
C VAL A 45 -25.22 16.32 9.54
N PHE A 46 -24.77 16.77 8.38
CA PHE A 46 -23.38 16.68 7.95
C PHE A 46 -22.85 18.08 7.61
N PRO A 47 -21.90 18.62 8.38
CA PRO A 47 -21.24 19.88 8.02
C PRO A 47 -20.54 19.76 6.67
N LEU A 48 -20.76 20.70 5.74
CA LEU A 48 -20.15 20.61 4.40
C LEU A 48 -18.61 20.50 4.46
N LYS A 49 -17.98 21.15 5.44
CA LYS A 49 -16.52 21.12 5.65
C LYS A 49 -15.97 19.74 6.04
N SER A 50 -16.79 18.86 6.62
CA SER A 50 -16.36 17.49 6.97
C SER A 50 -16.52 16.51 5.80
N LEU A 51 -17.06 16.94 4.67
CA LEU A 51 -17.19 16.14 3.45
C LEU A 51 -15.94 16.22 2.58
N GLU A 52 -15.75 15.24 1.71
CA GLU A 52 -14.63 15.23 0.76
C GLU A 52 -14.65 16.43 -0.21
N PRO A 53 -13.48 16.95 -0.63
CA PRO A 53 -13.39 18.16 -1.46
C PRO A 53 -14.24 18.12 -2.74
N HIS A 54 -14.33 16.96 -3.38
CA HIS A 54 -15.11 16.78 -4.61
C HIS A 54 -16.63 16.92 -4.39
N LEU A 55 -17.14 16.55 -3.21
CA LEU A 55 -18.55 16.71 -2.83
C LEU A 55 -18.85 18.16 -2.46
N GLN A 56 -17.92 18.82 -1.77
CA GLN A 56 -18.04 20.26 -1.51
C GLN A 56 -18.16 21.04 -2.82
N LEU A 57 -17.30 20.74 -3.80
CA LEU A 57 -17.34 21.34 -5.14
C LEU A 57 -18.67 21.05 -5.85
N ARG A 58 -19.18 19.82 -5.78
CA ARG A 58 -20.47 19.46 -6.39
C ARG A 58 -21.64 20.21 -5.74
N TYR A 59 -21.61 20.40 -4.42
CA TYR A 59 -22.64 21.15 -3.70
C TYR A 59 -22.68 22.61 -4.14
N TYR A 60 -21.50 23.25 -4.16
CA TYR A 60 -21.36 24.62 -4.65
C TYR A 60 -21.74 24.74 -6.12
N LYS A 61 -21.37 23.78 -6.98
CA LYS A 61 -21.76 23.77 -8.39
C LYS A 61 -23.28 23.68 -8.59
N ASN A 62 -23.97 22.86 -7.79
CA ASN A 62 -25.43 22.76 -7.84
C ASN A 62 -26.11 24.04 -7.33
N LYS A 63 -25.51 24.72 -6.34
CA LYS A 63 -25.96 26.00 -5.79
C LYS A 63 -25.50 27.22 -6.60
N ALA A 64 -24.63 27.05 -7.59
CA ALA A 64 -24.05 28.15 -8.39
C ALA A 64 -25.09 28.91 -9.22
N ALA A 65 -26.24 28.29 -9.52
CA ALA A 65 -27.36 28.95 -10.18
C ALA A 65 -28.11 29.95 -9.27
N GLU A 66 -27.96 29.83 -7.94
CA GLU A 66 -28.69 30.64 -6.95
C GLU A 66 -27.84 31.77 -6.33
N MET A 67 -26.52 31.83 -6.60
CA MET A 67 -25.62 32.85 -6.05
C MET A 67 -24.72 33.47 -7.14
N PRO A 68 -24.92 34.74 -7.53
CA PRO A 68 -24.00 35.45 -8.42
C PRO A 68 -22.63 35.64 -7.72
N GLY A 69 -21.55 35.21 -8.38
CA GLY A 69 -20.16 35.31 -7.89
C GLY A 69 -19.46 33.97 -7.63
N LEU A 70 -20.20 32.86 -7.59
CA LEU A 70 -19.61 31.52 -7.40
C LEU A 70 -18.93 30.98 -8.66
N ALA A 71 -19.36 31.44 -9.85
CA ALA A 71 -18.72 31.11 -11.12
C ALA A 71 -17.25 31.58 -11.16
N GLU A 72 -16.99 32.81 -10.73
CA GLU A 72 -15.64 33.40 -10.63
C GLU A 72 -14.78 32.67 -9.58
N PHE A 73 -15.38 32.30 -8.44
CA PHE A 73 -14.70 31.48 -7.42
C PHE A 73 -14.37 30.06 -7.93
N THR A 74 -15.27 29.43 -8.70
CA THR A 74 -15.01 28.12 -9.30
C THR A 74 -13.97 28.18 -10.42
N GLU A 75 -13.91 29.25 -11.21
CA GLU A 75 -12.81 29.47 -12.16
C GLU A 75 -11.48 29.67 -11.43
N ALA A 76 -11.46 30.41 -10.33
CA ALA A 76 -10.26 30.60 -9.51
C ALA A 76 -9.76 29.29 -8.89
N LEU A 77 -10.66 28.43 -8.40
CA LEU A 77 -10.34 27.10 -7.88
C LEU A 77 -9.88 26.12 -8.97
N GLN A 78 -10.44 26.20 -10.18
CA GLN A 78 -9.98 25.39 -11.32
C GLN A 78 -8.60 25.81 -11.85
N LYS A 79 -8.23 27.08 -11.68
CA LYS A 79 -6.90 27.60 -12.02
C LYS A 79 -5.84 27.27 -10.98
N GLN A 80 -6.21 26.90 -9.75
CA GLN A 80 -5.26 26.36 -8.78
C GLN A 80 -4.84 24.95 -9.22
N GLY A 81 -3.65 24.85 -9.81
CA GLY A 81 -3.02 23.58 -10.10
C GLY A 81 -2.81 22.73 -8.82
N LYS A 82 -2.52 21.45 -9.02
CA LYS A 82 -2.17 20.50 -7.97
C LYS A 82 -1.09 21.11 -7.02
N PRO A 83 -1.25 21.05 -5.68
CA PRO A 83 -0.27 21.62 -4.75
C PRO A 83 1.12 21.00 -4.92
N PHE A 84 2.17 21.78 -4.65
CA PHE A 84 3.58 21.38 -4.85
C PHE A 84 3.93 20.03 -4.16
N ASP A 85 3.40 19.80 -2.97
CA ASP A 85 3.65 18.57 -2.19
C ASP A 85 3.07 17.30 -2.82
N HIS A 86 2.17 17.42 -3.78
CA HIS A 86 1.57 16.24 -4.41
C HIS A 86 2.39 15.73 -5.61
N TYR A 87 3.43 16.45 -6.05
CA TYR A 87 4.34 16.02 -7.11
C TYR A 87 5.40 15.04 -6.59
N SER A 88 5.84 14.09 -7.42
CA SER A 88 6.96 13.21 -7.08
C SER A 88 8.27 14.01 -6.93
N GLU A 89 9.30 13.41 -6.35
CA GLU A 89 10.59 14.08 -6.18
C GLU A 89 11.17 14.57 -7.51
N ASP A 90 11.16 13.73 -8.56
CA ASP A 90 11.60 14.11 -9.90
C ASP A 90 10.76 15.24 -10.51
N GLU A 91 9.43 15.20 -10.30
CA GLU A 91 8.52 16.24 -10.79
C GLU A 91 8.76 17.57 -10.08
N ARG A 92 9.06 17.55 -8.78
CA ARG A 92 9.42 18.75 -8.01
C ARG A 92 10.75 19.33 -8.49
N ARG A 93 11.76 18.50 -8.77
CA ARG A 93 13.05 18.95 -9.33
C ARG A 93 12.85 19.63 -10.68
N GLU A 94 12.01 19.07 -11.54
CA GLU A 94 11.70 19.66 -12.85
C GLU A 94 10.94 21.00 -12.72
N ILE A 95 9.98 21.10 -11.78
CA ILE A 95 9.30 22.37 -11.49
C ILE A 95 10.29 23.44 -11.03
N ILE A 96 11.14 23.12 -10.05
CA ILE A 96 12.14 24.06 -9.50
C ILE A 96 13.08 24.53 -10.60
N PHE A 97 13.58 23.60 -11.41
CA PHE A 97 14.45 23.92 -12.55
C PHE A 97 13.80 24.92 -13.50
N TRP A 98 12.56 24.68 -13.93
CA TRP A 98 11.86 25.61 -14.82
C TRP A 98 11.54 26.94 -14.17
N GLN A 99 11.24 26.99 -12.87
CA GLN A 99 11.04 28.26 -12.15
C GLN A 99 12.31 29.11 -12.18
N GLN A 100 13.47 28.52 -11.86
CA GLN A 100 14.76 29.20 -11.88
C GLN A 100 15.11 29.73 -13.28
N ILE A 101 15.01 28.88 -14.30
CA ILE A 101 15.29 29.28 -15.70
C ILE A 101 14.38 30.43 -16.16
N LEU A 102 13.10 30.40 -15.77
CA LEU A 102 12.15 31.45 -16.14
C LEU A 102 12.40 32.76 -15.39
N GLU A 103 12.78 32.71 -14.12
CA GLU A 103 13.19 33.89 -13.34
C GLU A 103 14.46 34.53 -13.92
N GLU A 104 15.47 33.72 -14.23
CA GLU A 104 16.70 34.18 -14.89
C GLU A 104 16.42 34.80 -16.26
N TRP A 105 15.52 34.19 -17.04
CA TRP A 105 15.10 34.72 -18.34
C TRP A 105 14.42 36.09 -18.21
N GLN A 106 13.51 36.27 -17.25
CA GLN A 106 12.88 37.57 -17.01
C GLN A 106 13.88 38.62 -16.52
N TYR A 107 14.80 38.24 -15.64
CA TYR A 107 15.90 39.11 -15.23
C TYR A 107 16.76 39.53 -16.42
N PHE A 108 17.09 38.60 -17.31
CA PHE A 108 17.86 38.88 -18.52
C PHE A 108 17.14 39.87 -19.45
N ARG A 109 15.81 39.74 -19.60
CA ARG A 109 14.96 40.66 -20.38
C ARG A 109 14.79 42.04 -19.75
N SER A 110 14.98 42.17 -18.44
CA SER A 110 14.87 43.45 -17.73
C SER A 110 16.07 44.39 -17.95
N ARG A 111 17.13 43.89 -18.58
CA ARG A 111 18.36 44.66 -18.85
C ARG A 111 18.13 45.67 -19.98
N PRO A 112 18.46 46.95 -19.78
CA PRO A 112 18.37 47.95 -20.84
C PRO A 112 19.47 47.72 -21.89
N GLY A 113 19.15 47.89 -23.19
CA GLY A 113 20.16 47.99 -24.26
C GLY A 113 20.00 47.08 -25.48
N ALA A 114 18.98 46.24 -25.56
CA ALA A 114 18.67 45.45 -26.77
C ALA A 114 17.16 45.21 -26.90
N ASP A 115 16.71 44.85 -28.11
CA ASP A 115 15.35 44.39 -28.37
C ASP A 115 15.08 43.03 -27.72
N LEU A 116 13.81 42.75 -27.43
CA LEU A 116 13.40 41.55 -26.70
C LEU A 116 13.72 40.26 -27.46
N GLU A 117 13.70 40.29 -28.78
CA GLU A 117 13.98 39.12 -29.63
C GLU A 117 15.47 38.75 -29.58
N THR A 118 16.36 39.74 -29.75
CA THR A 118 17.80 39.55 -29.55
C THR A 118 18.16 39.09 -28.13
N LEU A 119 17.44 39.57 -27.11
CA LEU A 119 17.65 39.13 -25.73
C LEU A 119 17.20 37.69 -25.50
N ASP A 120 16.08 37.28 -26.10
CA ASP A 120 15.58 35.90 -26.03
C ASP A 120 16.54 34.92 -26.70
N ASP A 121 17.06 35.26 -27.88
CA ASP A 121 18.00 34.41 -28.61
C ASP A 121 19.33 34.26 -27.87
N ARG A 122 19.88 35.35 -27.33
CA ARG A 122 21.09 35.31 -26.49
C ARG A 122 20.90 34.46 -25.24
N PHE A 123 19.72 34.53 -24.62
CA PHE A 123 19.43 33.71 -23.45
C PHE A 123 19.29 32.23 -23.81
N VAL A 124 18.67 31.91 -24.96
CA VAL A 124 18.60 30.54 -25.47
C VAL A 124 20.01 29.98 -25.75
N GLU A 125 20.92 30.78 -26.32
CA GLU A 125 22.33 30.39 -26.51
C GLU A 125 23.04 30.14 -25.17
N TYR A 126 22.84 31.02 -24.19
CA TYR A 126 23.36 30.83 -22.83
C TYR A 126 22.86 29.52 -22.20
N CYS A 127 21.56 29.24 -22.29
CA CYS A 127 20.96 28.00 -21.78
C CYS A 127 21.51 26.75 -22.48
N LYS A 128 21.80 26.80 -23.79
CA LYS A 128 22.40 25.67 -24.52
C LYS A 128 23.80 25.33 -24.01
N VAL A 129 24.56 26.33 -23.55
CA VAL A 129 25.91 26.13 -22.99
C VAL A 129 25.84 25.59 -21.57
N GLN A 130 24.94 26.11 -20.73
CA GLN A 130 24.81 25.69 -19.33
C GLN A 130 24.07 24.36 -19.16
N HIS A 131 23.12 24.06 -20.04
CA HIS A 131 22.28 22.87 -19.99
C HIS A 131 22.27 22.14 -21.34
N PRO A 132 23.38 21.50 -21.74
CA PRO A 132 23.50 20.83 -23.04
C PRO A 132 22.51 19.67 -23.21
N ASP A 133 22.10 19.05 -22.11
CA ASP A 133 21.16 17.91 -22.10
C ASP A 133 19.69 18.32 -22.31
N ILE A 134 19.37 19.62 -22.23
CA ILE A 134 18.00 20.14 -22.25
C ILE A 134 17.81 21.07 -23.44
N SER A 135 16.94 20.68 -24.37
CA SER A 135 16.62 21.52 -25.53
C SER A 135 15.66 22.66 -25.14
N ILE A 136 16.23 23.84 -24.88
CA ILE A 136 15.51 25.07 -24.57
C ILE A 136 15.40 25.93 -25.85
N SER A 137 14.21 26.45 -26.13
CA SER A 137 13.94 27.39 -27.22
C SER A 137 13.08 28.55 -26.73
N ALA A 138 13.10 29.69 -27.42
CA ALA A 138 12.29 30.85 -27.06
C ALA A 138 10.81 30.47 -26.93
N LYS A 139 10.28 29.68 -27.87
CA LYS A 139 8.90 29.16 -27.83
C LYS A 139 8.62 28.33 -26.57
N THR A 140 9.58 27.53 -26.10
CA THR A 140 9.44 26.78 -24.86
C THR A 140 9.40 27.71 -23.65
N LEU A 141 10.25 28.73 -23.59
CA LEU A 141 10.27 29.74 -22.52
C LEU A 141 8.94 30.49 -22.42
N TYR A 142 8.44 31.05 -23.53
CA TYR A 142 7.13 31.72 -23.55
C TYR A 142 5.98 30.79 -23.12
N ARG A 143 5.98 29.54 -23.59
CA ARG A 143 4.95 28.56 -23.21
C ARG A 143 5.00 28.24 -21.72
N LYS A 144 6.18 27.98 -21.16
CA LYS A 144 6.37 27.65 -19.74
C LYS A 144 6.10 28.86 -18.85
N TRP A 145 6.48 30.06 -19.28
CA TRP A 145 6.17 31.33 -18.61
C TRP A 145 4.67 31.57 -18.49
N LYS A 146 3.90 31.28 -19.55
CA LYS A 146 2.43 31.36 -19.48
C LYS A 146 1.88 30.44 -18.39
N PHE A 147 2.35 29.19 -18.31
CA PHE A 147 1.92 28.27 -17.26
C PHE A 147 2.30 28.74 -15.86
N LEU A 148 3.50 29.31 -15.69
CA LEU A 148 3.93 29.87 -14.41
C LEU A 148 3.06 31.07 -13.99
N LYS A 149 2.73 31.99 -14.92
CA LYS A 149 1.82 33.12 -14.67
C LYS A 149 0.41 32.67 -14.30
N ASP A 150 -0.07 31.60 -14.93
CA ASP A 150 -1.38 31.01 -14.65
C ASP A 150 -1.38 30.15 -13.36
N ASN A 151 -0.28 30.14 -12.60
CA ASN A 151 -0.04 29.30 -11.41
C ASN A 151 -0.30 27.80 -11.66
N ASN A 152 -0.06 27.36 -12.90
CA ASN A 152 -0.25 26.01 -13.37
C ASN A 152 1.10 25.27 -13.42
N LEU A 153 1.56 24.81 -12.26
CA LEU A 153 2.82 24.05 -12.11
C LEU A 153 2.82 22.77 -12.96
N ASP A 154 1.65 22.18 -13.19
CA ASP A 154 1.50 20.99 -14.02
C ASP A 154 1.86 21.25 -15.50
N GLY A 155 1.85 22.51 -15.95
CA GLY A 155 2.37 22.91 -17.26
C GLY A 155 3.90 22.96 -17.34
N LEU A 156 4.60 22.99 -16.20
CA LEU A 156 6.05 23.06 -16.11
C LEU A 156 6.73 21.67 -16.21
N ILE A 157 5.99 20.59 -15.96
CA ILE A 157 6.51 19.21 -16.06
C ILE A 157 6.42 18.67 -17.49
N ASP A 158 7.36 17.81 -17.90
CA ASP A 158 7.23 17.01 -19.12
C ASP A 158 6.23 15.86 -18.92
N LYS A 159 5.17 15.88 -19.72
CA LYS A 159 4.09 14.88 -19.72
C LYS A 159 4.22 13.87 -20.85
N ARG A 160 5.28 13.92 -21.66
CA ARG A 160 5.54 12.89 -22.67
C ARG A 160 5.58 11.51 -22.01
N GLY A 161 4.81 10.57 -22.56
CA GLY A 161 4.63 9.22 -21.99
C GLY A 161 3.66 9.11 -20.80
N LYS A 162 3.34 10.21 -20.11
CA LYS A 162 2.48 10.19 -18.90
C LYS A 162 0.97 10.18 -19.18
N GLY A 163 0.53 10.55 -20.39
CA GLY A 163 -0.90 10.64 -20.76
C GLY A 163 -1.70 9.33 -20.77
N ARG A 164 -1.03 8.17 -20.65
CA ARG A 164 -1.66 6.84 -20.52
C ARG A 164 -1.57 6.23 -19.12
N LYS A 165 -0.93 6.92 -18.17
CA LYS A 165 -0.82 6.45 -16.78
C LYS A 165 -2.24 6.34 -16.19
N GLY A 166 -2.65 5.13 -15.80
CA GLY A 166 -4.00 4.84 -15.27
C GLY A 166 -5.06 4.41 -16.29
N LYS A 167 -4.77 4.39 -17.60
CA LYS A 167 -5.67 3.77 -18.60
C LYS A 167 -5.22 2.35 -18.90
N SER A 168 -5.81 1.37 -18.21
CA SER A 168 -5.60 -0.05 -18.49
C SER A 168 -6.44 -0.46 -19.71
N LYS A 169 -5.82 -1.17 -20.65
CA LYS A 169 -6.58 -1.91 -21.69
C LYS A 169 -7.13 -3.23 -21.15
N ILE A 170 -6.61 -3.71 -20.02
CA ILE A 170 -7.07 -4.94 -19.38
C ILE A 170 -8.36 -4.56 -18.63
N THR A 171 -9.49 -5.12 -19.06
CA THR A 171 -10.77 -4.96 -18.37
C THR A 171 -10.72 -5.61 -16.99
N GLU A 172 -11.66 -5.26 -16.12
CA GLU A 172 -11.70 -5.86 -14.78
C GLU A 172 -11.97 -7.37 -14.86
N GLU A 173 -12.86 -7.80 -15.75
CA GLU A 173 -13.14 -9.21 -15.99
C GLU A 173 -11.90 -9.98 -16.44
N MET A 174 -11.16 -9.45 -17.43
CA MET A 174 -9.90 -10.07 -17.88
C MET A 174 -8.87 -10.16 -16.76
N TRP A 175 -8.84 -9.16 -15.87
CA TRP A 175 -7.91 -9.13 -14.75
C TRP A 175 -8.27 -10.14 -13.67
N GLN A 176 -9.54 -10.24 -13.28
CA GLN A 176 -10.00 -11.20 -12.30
C GLN A 176 -9.83 -12.65 -12.79
N THR A 177 -10.12 -12.92 -14.06
CA THR A 177 -9.83 -14.21 -14.68
C THR A 177 -8.34 -14.52 -14.67
N PHE A 178 -7.47 -13.54 -14.96
CA PHE A 178 -6.04 -13.75 -14.85
C PHE A 178 -5.59 -14.02 -13.40
N LEU A 179 -6.11 -13.26 -12.44
CA LEU A 179 -5.79 -13.40 -11.02
C LEU A 179 -6.21 -14.76 -10.46
N SER A 180 -7.31 -15.34 -10.93
CA SER A 180 -7.73 -16.68 -10.47
C SER A 180 -6.73 -17.77 -10.87
N TYR A 181 -6.03 -17.63 -12.00
CA TYR A 181 -4.94 -18.52 -12.39
C TYR A 181 -3.59 -18.12 -11.79
N TYR A 182 -3.38 -16.83 -11.48
CA TYR A 182 -2.10 -16.32 -11.00
C TYR A 182 -1.93 -16.46 -9.49
N LEU A 183 -2.97 -16.18 -8.70
CA LEU A 183 -2.98 -16.27 -7.24
C LEU A 183 -3.43 -17.67 -6.81
N ASP A 184 -2.66 -18.66 -7.26
CA ASP A 184 -2.87 -20.07 -6.98
C ASP A 184 -1.56 -20.72 -6.48
N GLU A 185 -1.67 -21.65 -5.53
CA GLU A 185 -0.53 -22.35 -4.93
C GLU A 185 0.21 -23.30 -5.90
N ALA A 186 -0.37 -23.62 -7.07
CA ALA A 186 0.34 -24.31 -8.15
C ALA A 186 1.43 -23.44 -8.80
N GLN A 187 1.46 -22.14 -8.50
CA GLN A 187 2.51 -21.19 -8.90
C GLN A 187 2.80 -21.19 -10.40
N HIS A 188 1.77 -21.23 -11.23
CA HIS A 188 1.96 -21.13 -12.68
C HIS A 188 2.72 -19.84 -13.08
N PRO A 189 3.64 -19.91 -14.06
CA PRO A 189 4.31 -18.71 -14.59
C PRO A 189 3.29 -17.75 -15.20
N ILE A 190 3.58 -16.44 -15.15
CA ILE A 190 2.71 -15.38 -15.71
C ILE A 190 2.29 -15.69 -17.16
N GLN A 191 3.22 -16.24 -17.96
CA GLN A 191 2.97 -16.65 -19.34
C GLN A 191 1.85 -17.70 -19.44
N LYS A 192 1.86 -18.72 -18.57
CA LYS A 192 0.79 -19.74 -18.54
C LYS A 192 -0.53 -19.16 -18.07
N CYS A 193 -0.53 -18.32 -17.03
CA CYS A 193 -1.75 -17.65 -16.56
C CYS A 193 -2.38 -16.79 -17.67
N TYR A 194 -1.55 -16.11 -18.47
CA TYR A 194 -1.99 -15.37 -19.64
C TYR A 194 -2.60 -16.28 -20.73
N GLU A 195 -1.97 -17.42 -21.01
CA GLU A 195 -2.50 -18.42 -21.96
C GLU A 195 -3.84 -19.00 -21.49
N TYR A 196 -3.97 -19.34 -20.20
CA TYR A 196 -5.24 -19.81 -19.63
C TYR A 196 -6.32 -18.75 -19.66
N THR A 197 -5.97 -17.49 -19.39
CA THR A 197 -6.91 -16.36 -19.52
C THR A 197 -7.42 -16.25 -20.96
N ARG A 198 -6.54 -16.36 -21.96
CA ARG A 198 -6.95 -16.35 -23.37
C ARG A 198 -7.84 -17.53 -23.72
N LEU A 199 -7.50 -18.74 -23.28
CA LEU A 199 -8.29 -19.94 -23.53
C LEU A 199 -9.70 -19.82 -22.92
N TYR A 200 -9.78 -19.30 -21.69
CA TYR A 200 -11.06 -19.04 -21.02
C TYR A 200 -11.96 -18.12 -21.85
N PHE A 201 -11.45 -16.99 -22.36
CA PHE A 201 -12.24 -16.09 -23.20
C PHE A 201 -12.52 -16.67 -24.60
N GLN A 202 -11.65 -17.53 -25.13
CA GLN A 202 -11.95 -18.26 -26.37
C GLN A 202 -13.18 -19.16 -26.25
N GLU A 203 -13.42 -19.72 -25.06
CA GLU A 203 -14.57 -20.59 -24.81
C GLU A 203 -15.81 -19.82 -24.36
N THR A 204 -15.66 -18.77 -23.55
CA THR A 204 -16.77 -18.09 -22.86
C THR A 204 -17.25 -16.83 -23.55
N ALA A 205 -16.36 -16.05 -24.17
CA ALA A 205 -16.67 -14.79 -24.85
C ALA A 205 -15.67 -14.55 -26.01
N PRO A 206 -15.76 -15.31 -27.12
CA PRO A 206 -14.80 -15.26 -28.22
C PRO A 206 -14.62 -13.86 -28.83
N GLU A 207 -15.66 -13.03 -28.77
CA GLU A 207 -15.64 -11.65 -29.23
C GLU A 207 -14.66 -10.76 -28.47
N LEU A 208 -14.36 -11.07 -27.20
CA LEU A 208 -13.43 -10.31 -26.37
C LEU A 208 -11.97 -10.71 -26.58
N VAL A 209 -11.70 -11.84 -27.26
CA VAL A 209 -10.35 -12.37 -27.45
C VAL A 209 -9.46 -11.41 -28.23
N ALA A 210 -10.03 -10.71 -29.22
CA ALA A 210 -9.32 -9.71 -30.01
C ALA A 210 -8.90 -8.49 -29.19
N ASP A 211 -9.62 -8.20 -28.10
CA ASP A 211 -9.37 -7.06 -27.22
C ASP A 211 -8.41 -7.39 -26.06
N ILE A 212 -8.06 -8.67 -25.86
CA ILE A 212 -7.11 -9.08 -24.82
C ILE A 212 -5.75 -8.41 -25.06
N PRO A 213 -5.25 -7.62 -24.10
CA PRO A 213 -3.95 -6.97 -24.24
C PRO A 213 -2.80 -7.96 -24.29
N THR A 214 -1.65 -7.51 -24.79
CA THR A 214 -0.45 -8.35 -24.89
C THR A 214 0.05 -8.85 -23.54
N TYR A 215 0.76 -9.98 -23.54
CA TYR A 215 1.48 -10.52 -22.38
C TYR A 215 2.26 -9.44 -21.62
N SER A 216 3.02 -8.59 -22.31
CA SER A 216 3.82 -7.53 -21.68
C SER A 216 2.96 -6.53 -20.88
N THR A 217 1.68 -6.38 -21.22
CA THR A 217 0.74 -5.54 -20.47
C THR A 217 0.33 -6.21 -19.16
N PHE A 218 0.02 -7.51 -19.19
CA PHE A 218 -0.27 -8.30 -17.98
C PHE A 218 0.95 -8.37 -17.06
N TRP A 219 2.12 -8.68 -17.61
CA TRP A 219 3.38 -8.72 -16.85
C TRP A 219 3.63 -7.40 -16.12
N ARG A 220 3.50 -6.26 -16.81
CA ARG A 220 3.67 -4.94 -16.19
C ARG A 220 2.64 -4.67 -15.10
N ARG A 221 1.40 -5.11 -15.30
CA ARG A 221 0.33 -4.93 -14.30
C ARG A 221 0.59 -5.78 -13.06
N VAL A 222 1.04 -7.02 -13.21
CA VAL A 222 1.48 -7.86 -12.09
C VAL A 222 2.54 -7.14 -11.26
N GLN A 223 3.61 -6.64 -11.89
CA GLN A 223 4.72 -5.99 -11.19
C GLN A 223 4.33 -4.70 -10.47
N ASN A 224 3.35 -3.94 -11.00
CA ASN A 224 2.98 -2.63 -10.46
C ASN A 224 1.81 -2.68 -9.48
N ASP A 225 0.86 -3.59 -9.71
CA ASP A 225 -0.45 -3.56 -9.05
C ASP A 225 -0.61 -4.67 -8.00
N ILE A 226 0.25 -5.70 -7.98
CA ILE A 226 0.19 -6.79 -6.99
C ILE A 226 1.29 -6.58 -5.94
N PRO A 227 0.94 -6.22 -4.70
CA PRO A 227 1.91 -6.12 -3.61
C PRO A 227 2.49 -7.50 -3.25
N GLU A 228 3.76 -7.54 -2.87
CA GLU A 228 4.45 -8.77 -2.43
C GLU A 228 3.66 -9.58 -1.38
N PRO A 229 3.06 -8.98 -0.33
CA PRO A 229 2.29 -9.76 0.64
C PRO A 229 1.08 -10.48 0.03
N MET A 230 0.41 -9.88 -0.95
CA MET A 230 -0.72 -10.48 -1.64
C MET A 230 -0.27 -11.64 -2.53
N GLU A 231 0.85 -11.45 -3.24
CA GLU A 231 1.45 -12.49 -4.06
C GLU A 231 1.91 -13.69 -3.21
N VAL A 232 2.60 -13.44 -2.10
CA VAL A 232 3.03 -14.49 -1.17
C VAL A 232 1.82 -15.25 -0.62
N LEU A 233 0.76 -14.55 -0.20
CA LEU A 233 -0.43 -15.19 0.32
C LEU A 233 -1.12 -16.06 -0.73
N GLY A 234 -1.34 -15.53 -1.94
CA GLY A 234 -2.06 -16.24 -3.00
C GLY A 234 -1.27 -17.38 -3.63
N ARG A 235 0.06 -17.27 -3.69
CA ARG A 235 0.91 -18.25 -4.41
C ARG A 235 1.65 -19.22 -3.50
N GLN A 236 1.86 -18.87 -2.23
CA GLN A 236 2.69 -19.65 -1.30
C GLN A 236 1.97 -19.99 0.01
N GLY A 237 0.71 -19.55 0.13
CA GLY A 237 -0.18 -19.92 1.21
C GLY A 237 0.04 -19.14 2.50
N GLN A 238 -0.84 -19.43 3.45
CA GLN A 238 -0.99 -18.66 4.69
C GLN A 238 0.25 -18.69 5.58
N LYS A 239 0.98 -19.82 5.61
CA LYS A 239 2.20 -19.97 6.42
C LYS A 239 3.31 -19.06 5.90
N ALA A 240 3.59 -19.11 4.60
CA ALA A 240 4.62 -18.30 3.98
C ALA A 240 4.37 -16.79 4.13
N PHE A 241 3.08 -16.38 4.14
CA PHE A 241 2.68 -15.02 4.46
C PHE A 241 2.98 -14.65 5.92
N ARG A 242 2.61 -15.52 6.88
CA ARG A 242 2.87 -15.27 8.30
C ARG A 242 4.36 -15.13 8.59
N ASP A 243 5.17 -15.97 7.96
CA ASP A 243 6.60 -16.04 8.25
C ASP A 243 7.38 -14.85 7.66
N ARG A 244 6.94 -14.28 6.53
CA ARG A 244 7.72 -13.25 5.80
C ARG A 244 7.06 -11.89 5.69
N CYS A 245 5.74 -11.82 5.69
CA CYS A 245 5.01 -10.59 5.39
C CYS A 245 4.18 -10.09 6.56
N ALA A 246 3.75 -10.98 7.46
CA ALA A 246 2.99 -10.57 8.63
C ALA A 246 3.88 -9.80 9.62
N PRO A 247 3.33 -8.78 10.30
CA PRO A 247 4.02 -8.15 11.41
C PRO A 247 4.35 -9.18 12.50
N TYR A 248 5.58 -9.17 12.98
CA TYR A 248 6.03 -10.04 14.08
C TYR A 248 6.57 -9.20 15.25
N ILE A 249 6.43 -9.75 16.45
CA ILE A 249 6.95 -9.15 17.68
C ILE A 249 8.38 -9.66 17.86
N HIS A 250 9.33 -8.75 18.01
CA HIS A 250 10.70 -9.10 18.37
C HIS A 250 10.73 -9.50 19.85
N ARG A 251 11.28 -10.68 20.14
CA ARG A 251 11.56 -11.09 21.52
C ARG A 251 12.84 -10.40 21.98
N ILE A 252 12.75 -9.62 23.05
CA ILE A 252 13.90 -8.92 23.65
C ILE A 252 14.40 -9.81 24.79
N TYR A 253 15.64 -10.30 24.68
CA TYR A 253 16.27 -11.17 25.69
C TYR A 253 17.31 -10.44 26.55
N GLU A 254 17.65 -9.19 26.21
CA GLU A 254 18.73 -8.43 26.85
C GLU A 254 18.44 -8.09 28.33
N GLU A 255 17.17 -7.92 28.67
CA GLU A 255 16.72 -7.60 30.03
C GLU A 255 16.54 -8.85 30.92
N MET A 256 16.62 -10.06 30.35
CA MET A 256 16.43 -11.31 31.08
C MET A 256 17.73 -11.77 31.73
N ALA A 257 17.70 -12.30 32.95
CA ALA A 257 18.83 -12.99 33.58
C ALA A 257 18.96 -14.45 33.11
N SER A 258 20.18 -15.01 33.13
CA SER A 258 20.34 -16.46 32.95
C SER A 258 19.73 -17.19 34.13
N ASN A 259 19.12 -18.33 33.85
CA ASN A 259 18.34 -19.13 34.80
C ASN A 259 17.01 -18.49 35.24
N GLU A 260 16.60 -17.37 34.62
CA GLU A 260 15.29 -16.75 34.89
C GLU A 260 14.16 -17.52 34.19
N TRP A 261 14.33 -17.84 32.91
CA TRP A 261 13.34 -18.54 32.11
C TRP A 261 13.96 -19.73 31.40
N TRP A 262 13.43 -20.91 31.67
CA TRP A 262 13.72 -22.09 30.86
C TRP A 262 12.57 -22.39 29.91
N VAL A 263 12.88 -22.58 28.64
CA VAL A 263 11.93 -22.99 27.61
C VAL A 263 12.10 -24.48 27.35
N ALA A 264 11.02 -25.25 27.29
CA ALA A 264 11.07 -26.65 26.92
C ALA A 264 10.50 -26.91 25.53
N ASP A 265 11.09 -27.87 24.83
CA ASP A 265 10.57 -28.38 23.55
C ASP A 265 10.80 -29.88 23.42
N ASN A 266 9.96 -30.52 22.60
CA ASN A 266 10.04 -31.95 22.25
C ASN A 266 10.30 -32.12 20.76
N HIS A 267 11.32 -32.92 20.44
CA HIS A 267 11.74 -33.16 19.06
C HIS A 267 11.70 -34.64 18.73
N THR A 268 11.01 -35.00 17.64
CA THR A 268 11.06 -36.36 17.07
C THR A 268 12.28 -36.48 16.17
N PHE A 269 13.15 -37.45 16.41
CA PHE A 269 14.28 -37.68 15.51
C PHE A 269 13.81 -38.20 14.14
N ASP A 270 14.41 -37.68 13.07
CA ASP A 270 14.19 -38.14 11.68
C ASP A 270 15.07 -39.36 11.33
N VAL A 271 15.22 -40.27 12.28
CA VAL A 271 15.94 -41.54 12.12
C VAL A 271 15.07 -42.65 12.71
N ILE A 272 15.06 -43.80 12.03
CA ILE A 272 14.41 -45.01 12.53
C ILE A 272 15.43 -45.85 13.28
N THR A 273 15.16 -46.17 14.53
CA THR A 273 16.00 -47.01 15.38
C THR A 273 15.35 -48.36 15.64
N GLN A 274 16.15 -49.38 15.90
CA GLN A 274 15.68 -50.71 16.26
C GLN A 274 15.85 -50.92 17.77
N GLY A 275 14.78 -51.34 18.44
CA GLY A 275 14.82 -51.68 19.87
C GLY A 275 15.38 -53.07 20.12
N GLU A 276 15.64 -53.40 21.38
CA GLU A 276 16.16 -54.71 21.80
C GLU A 276 15.27 -55.88 21.32
N ASN A 277 13.96 -55.65 21.22
CA ASN A 277 12.98 -56.64 20.76
C ASN A 277 12.88 -56.74 19.22
N GLY A 278 13.77 -56.07 18.48
CA GLY A 278 13.76 -56.00 17.02
C GLY A 278 12.75 -55.01 16.42
N GLN A 279 11.90 -54.38 17.25
CA GLN A 279 10.88 -53.43 16.80
C GLN A 279 11.49 -52.10 16.35
N LEU A 280 11.09 -51.66 15.15
CA LEU A 280 11.45 -50.34 14.62
C LEU A 280 10.59 -49.25 15.27
N HIS A 281 11.23 -48.18 15.71
CA HIS A 281 10.58 -47.03 16.33
C HIS A 281 11.36 -45.75 16.06
N ARG A 282 10.78 -44.60 16.42
CA ARG A 282 11.47 -43.31 16.45
C ARG A 282 11.80 -42.93 17.88
N LEU A 283 12.90 -42.22 18.04
CA LEU A 283 13.26 -41.59 19.32
C LEU A 283 12.66 -40.18 19.38
N TYR A 284 12.49 -39.71 20.61
CA TYR A 284 12.05 -38.37 20.95
C TYR A 284 13.02 -37.76 21.96
N LEU A 285 13.34 -36.49 21.79
CA LEU A 285 14.17 -35.70 22.69
C LEU A 285 13.31 -34.65 23.37
N THR A 286 13.23 -34.68 24.69
CA THR A 286 12.77 -33.54 25.50
C THR A 286 13.98 -32.75 25.95
N ALA A 287 13.98 -31.44 25.70
CA ALA A 287 15.08 -30.56 26.09
C ALA A 287 14.57 -29.26 26.71
N PHE A 288 15.31 -28.77 27.71
CA PHE A 288 15.16 -27.45 28.31
C PHE A 288 16.32 -26.55 27.88
N PHE A 289 16.00 -25.29 27.62
CA PHE A 289 16.92 -24.25 27.18
C PHE A 289 16.82 -23.05 28.09
N ASP A 290 17.95 -22.44 28.45
CA ASP A 290 17.94 -21.11 29.07
C ASP A 290 17.60 -20.05 28.01
N ALA A 291 16.54 -19.28 28.21
CA ALA A 291 16.03 -18.34 27.22
C ALA A 291 17.02 -17.21 26.90
N ARG A 292 17.82 -16.76 27.87
CA ARG A 292 18.83 -15.71 27.68
C ARG A 292 20.05 -16.22 26.92
N SER A 293 20.66 -17.30 27.39
CA SER A 293 21.96 -17.78 26.88
C SER A 293 21.85 -18.81 25.75
N GLY A 294 20.68 -19.42 25.55
CA GLY A 294 20.45 -20.47 24.56
C GLY A 294 21.10 -21.82 24.90
N ILE A 295 21.69 -21.99 26.08
CA ILE A 295 22.33 -23.26 26.45
C ILE A 295 21.29 -24.34 26.75
N TYR A 296 21.61 -25.58 26.42
CA TYR A 296 20.87 -26.74 26.90
C TYR A 296 21.09 -26.92 28.41
N THR A 297 20.03 -26.73 29.18
CA THR A 297 20.07 -26.88 30.63
C THR A 297 19.86 -28.33 31.03
N GLY A 298 18.91 -29.04 30.39
CA GLY A 298 18.67 -30.47 30.63
C GLY A 298 18.02 -31.15 29.44
N CYS A 299 18.27 -32.45 29.27
CA CYS A 299 17.65 -33.22 28.19
C CYS A 299 17.44 -34.70 28.52
N HIS A 300 16.48 -35.31 27.83
CA HIS A 300 16.17 -36.73 27.94
C HIS A 300 15.68 -37.29 26.61
N VAL A 301 16.24 -38.43 26.20
CA VAL A 301 15.83 -39.18 25.01
C VAL A 301 14.97 -40.35 25.44
N THR A 302 13.85 -40.57 24.76
CA THR A 302 12.87 -41.62 25.06
C THR A 302 12.25 -42.18 23.77
N THR A 303 11.68 -43.37 23.85
CA THR A 303 10.86 -43.98 22.78
C THR A 303 9.38 -43.63 22.90
N ALA A 304 8.96 -43.13 24.08
CA ALA A 304 7.59 -42.77 24.38
C ALA A 304 7.60 -41.43 25.15
N PRO A 305 7.33 -40.31 24.46
CA PRO A 305 7.35 -39.01 25.10
C PRO A 305 6.13 -38.85 26.02
N SER A 306 6.35 -38.27 27.19
CA SER A 306 5.38 -38.18 28.29
C SER A 306 5.79 -37.12 29.31
N SER A 307 4.90 -36.76 30.24
CA SER A 307 5.22 -35.88 31.37
C SER A 307 6.43 -36.35 32.17
N GLN A 308 6.61 -37.68 32.33
CA GLN A 308 7.79 -38.23 33.01
C GLN A 308 9.08 -37.90 32.25
N SER A 309 9.08 -37.99 30.93
CA SER A 309 10.23 -37.65 30.10
C SER A 309 10.65 -36.18 30.29
N THR A 310 9.65 -35.29 30.36
CA THR A 310 9.83 -33.87 30.66
C THR A 310 10.40 -33.65 32.06
N LEU A 311 9.85 -34.29 33.09
CA LEU A 311 10.34 -34.17 34.46
C LEU A 311 11.78 -34.69 34.63
N ILE A 312 12.15 -35.76 33.92
CA ILE A 312 13.53 -36.28 33.92
C ILE A 312 14.48 -35.27 33.29
N ALA A 313 14.12 -34.68 32.15
CA ALA A 313 14.92 -33.63 31.52
C ALA A 313 15.09 -32.40 32.44
N LEU A 314 13.99 -31.95 33.04
CA LEU A 314 13.99 -30.83 33.98
C LEU A 314 14.87 -31.11 35.20
N ARG A 315 14.69 -32.28 35.84
CA ARG A 315 15.48 -32.68 37.02
C ARG A 315 16.97 -32.70 36.71
N LYS A 316 17.38 -33.21 35.54
CA LYS A 316 18.79 -33.19 35.12
C LYS A 316 19.33 -31.77 35.01
N GLY A 317 18.54 -30.84 34.47
CA GLY A 317 18.92 -29.44 34.41
C GLY A 317 19.04 -28.80 35.79
N ILE A 318 18.05 -29.01 36.64
CA ILE A 318 18.03 -28.46 38.01
C ILE A 318 19.25 -28.92 38.82
N LEU A 319 19.59 -30.20 38.73
CA LEU A 319 20.76 -30.74 39.43
C LEU A 319 22.09 -30.16 38.97
N LYS A 320 22.16 -29.66 37.73
CA LYS A 320 23.39 -29.13 37.14
C LYS A 320 23.51 -27.61 37.29
N TYR A 321 22.42 -26.88 37.09
CA TYR A 321 22.43 -25.41 36.96
C TYR A 321 21.59 -24.69 38.02
N GLY A 322 20.90 -25.42 38.90
CA GLY A 322 19.99 -24.85 39.89
C GLY A 322 18.55 -24.76 39.37
N ILE A 323 17.64 -24.34 40.26
CA ILE A 323 16.21 -24.22 39.96
C ILE A 323 16.00 -22.93 39.14
N PRO A 324 15.34 -22.98 37.95
CA PRO A 324 15.00 -21.77 37.23
C PRO A 324 13.88 -21.00 37.93
N GLU A 325 13.79 -19.68 37.73
CA GLU A 325 12.70 -18.88 38.30
C GLU A 325 11.35 -19.22 37.64
N ASN A 326 11.36 -19.41 36.32
CA ASN A 326 10.18 -19.66 35.52
C ASN A 326 10.45 -20.74 34.45
N ILE A 327 9.39 -21.45 34.08
CA ILE A 327 9.41 -22.42 32.98
C ILE A 327 8.31 -22.07 31.99
N TYR A 328 8.66 -22.03 30.72
CA TYR A 328 7.74 -21.90 29.59
C TYR A 328 7.72 -23.19 28.77
N VAL A 329 6.58 -23.85 28.72
CA VAL A 329 6.36 -25.06 27.91
C VAL A 329 5.18 -24.84 26.97
N ASP A 330 5.24 -25.41 25.77
CA ASP A 330 4.07 -25.37 24.87
C ASP A 330 2.95 -26.30 25.38
N ASN A 331 1.72 -26.09 24.95
CA ASN A 331 0.52 -26.84 25.37
C ASN A 331 0.45 -28.26 24.76
N GLY A 332 1.59 -28.85 24.40
CA GLY A 332 1.67 -30.24 23.98
C GLY A 332 1.19 -31.17 25.09
N ARG A 333 0.52 -32.27 24.71
CA ARG A 333 -0.01 -33.26 25.67
C ARG A 333 1.02 -33.74 26.69
N GLU A 334 2.26 -33.84 26.25
CA GLU A 334 3.43 -34.32 26.99
C GLU A 334 3.89 -33.35 28.10
N PHE A 335 3.32 -32.14 28.12
CA PHE A 335 3.55 -31.11 29.14
C PHE A 335 2.35 -30.92 30.09
N LEU A 336 1.19 -31.50 29.76
CA LEU A 336 -0.08 -31.28 30.46
C LEU A 336 -0.58 -32.52 31.24
N THR A 337 -0.13 -33.71 30.85
CA THR A 337 -0.51 -35.02 31.42
C THR A 337 0.70 -35.92 31.50
#